data_AF-A0A2N0LTS2-F1
#
_entry.id   AF-A0A2N0LTS2-F1
#
_cell.length_a   1.000
_cell.length_b   1.000
_cell.length_c   1.000
_cell.angle_alpha   90.00
_cell.angle_beta   90.00
_cell.angle_gamma   90.00
#
_symmetry.space_group_name_H-M   'P 1'
#
loop_
_entity.id
_entity.type
_entity.pdbx_description
1 polymer ?
#
loop_
_entity_poly.entity_id
_entity_poly.type
_entity_poly.pdbx_seq_one_letter_code
_entity_poly.pdbx_strand_id
1 'polypeptide(L)'
;MLALNKILRGPILVAAFAVITFLIAACGGEGNGGSTASNSGDSQSQSGGTAARTDAPPSSTSTGPAAASSASNGSGSINSAATELATNSDTVAKSPINPTTASPPQDGQSPATDPTQAPVSSELSKLSEPAETSEPISLPTTGQVGGMVGDQAPEFTGISNWINSQPLVMEELKGKVVLIDFWTYTCVNCIRTFTYLREWNDKYKDKGLVIVGVHTPEFDFEKVTANVEASLTENNLTWPIAQDNDFGTWSAYSNRFWPAKYLVDDKGIVRYTHFGEGAYIETEEQIRNLLEESGASLGDVKISTVEEPVADNRAYSSDQSTRITREIYGGFRRNSSSQGIYVAHTEYYDGANQTLEYVDPGDHQNQFVYLNGLWTNGDEKLKHARETQDYSDYIALKFFATSINAVIDPEGGPPFEVQVTIDGRPLTSEEAGADLIVEGGRSFFRVDEPRLYEVVALPEFGGHELKLSSNSSDFAFFAFTFGAYAQGP
;
A
#
# COMPACT_ATOMS: atom_id res chain seq x y z
N MET A 1 -34.17 59.64 34.40
CA MET A 1 -32.97 60.51 34.45
C MET A 1 -31.88 59.75 33.71
N LEU A 2 -31.47 60.20 32.52
CA LEU A 2 -30.32 61.11 32.26
C LEU A 2 -28.96 60.40 32.43
N ALA A 3 -28.00 60.42 31.49
CA ALA A 3 -28.02 60.84 30.07
C ALA A 3 -26.73 60.41 29.31
N LEU A 4 -26.84 60.16 27.99
CA LEU A 4 -25.92 60.46 26.83
C LEU A 4 -24.39 60.20 26.92
N ASN A 5 -23.62 59.96 25.84
CA ASN A 5 -23.78 59.91 24.36
C ASN A 5 -22.98 58.70 23.80
N LYS A 6 -23.21 58.09 22.62
CA LYS A 6 -24.20 58.23 21.53
C LYS A 6 -23.96 59.21 20.35
N ILE A 7 -22.83 59.12 19.65
CA ILE A 7 -22.59 59.62 18.26
C ILE A 7 -21.93 58.49 17.42
N LEU A 8 -21.87 58.58 16.08
CA LEU A 8 -22.91 58.19 15.10
C LEU A 8 -22.44 58.45 13.65
N ARG A 9 -22.69 57.48 12.74
CA ARG A 9 -22.88 57.62 11.26
C ARG A 9 -21.67 57.93 10.34
N GLY A 10 -21.49 57.07 9.31
CA GLY A 10 -21.11 57.46 7.93
C GLY A 10 -22.38 57.73 7.10
N PRO A 11 -22.49 57.38 5.80
CA PRO A 11 -21.51 56.89 4.81
C PRO A 11 -21.38 57.87 3.62
N ILE A 12 -20.77 57.47 2.48
CA ILE A 12 -21.12 57.97 1.13
C ILE A 12 -20.57 57.04 0.02
N LEU A 13 -21.19 57.11 -1.16
CA LEU A 13 -20.99 56.27 -2.35
C LEU A 13 -20.53 57.13 -3.54
N VAL A 14 -19.47 56.74 -4.26
CA VAL A 14 -19.10 57.29 -5.59
C VAL A 14 -18.47 56.18 -6.45
N ALA A 15 -18.75 56.20 -7.77
CA ALA A 15 -18.09 55.35 -8.77
C ALA A 15 -17.69 56.17 -10.02
N ALA A 16 -16.52 55.87 -10.58
CA ALA A 16 -16.06 56.25 -11.93
C ALA A 16 -14.98 55.21 -12.35
N PHE A 17 -14.85 54.65 -13.56
CA PHE A 17 -15.10 55.07 -14.97
C PHE A 17 -14.04 56.01 -15.61
N ALA A 18 -12.94 55.41 -16.05
CA ALA A 18 -12.13 55.74 -17.25
C ALA A 18 -11.27 54.48 -17.54
N VAL A 19 -11.13 53.90 -18.74
CA VAL A 19 -11.27 54.33 -20.15
C VAL A 19 -10.16 55.29 -20.62
N ILE A 20 -9.10 54.70 -21.17
CA ILE A 20 -8.26 55.27 -22.24
C ILE A 20 -8.13 54.21 -23.34
N THR A 21 -8.04 54.63 -24.60
CA THR A 21 -8.03 53.77 -25.80
C THR A 21 -7.13 54.41 -26.87
N PHE A 22 -6.76 53.64 -27.90
CA PHE A 22 -6.00 54.05 -29.11
C PHE A 22 -4.47 54.25 -28.94
N LEU A 23 -3.63 54.13 -29.99
CA LEU A 23 -3.92 54.09 -31.45
C LEU A 23 -2.98 53.17 -32.28
N ILE A 24 -3.58 52.19 -32.99
CA ILE A 24 -3.32 51.72 -34.39
C ILE A 24 -1.89 51.69 -34.97
N ALA A 25 -1.43 50.49 -35.41
CA ALA A 25 -0.99 50.13 -36.79
C ALA A 25 -0.62 48.62 -36.86
N ALA A 26 -1.02 47.72 -37.76
CA ALA A 26 -1.66 47.71 -39.10
C ALA A 26 -0.71 47.47 -40.31
N CYS A 27 -0.39 46.20 -40.60
CA CYS A 27 0.03 45.58 -41.88
C CYS A 27 0.13 44.04 -41.68
N GLY A 28 -0.18 43.14 -42.63
CA GLY A 28 -0.82 43.27 -43.96
C GLY A 28 -0.43 42.13 -44.92
N GLY A 29 -1.41 41.41 -45.50
CA GLY A 29 -1.24 40.27 -46.45
C GLY A 29 -1.22 38.90 -45.76
N GLU A 30 -1.99 37.85 -46.08
CA GLU A 30 -2.70 37.32 -47.27
C GLU A 30 -1.92 36.30 -48.14
N GLY A 31 -2.65 35.27 -48.64
CA GLY A 31 -2.12 34.12 -49.41
C GLY A 31 -2.06 32.84 -48.57
N ASN A 32 -3.08 31.98 -48.44
CA ASN A 32 -3.95 31.30 -49.43
C ASN A 32 -3.20 30.31 -50.34
N GLY A 33 -3.64 29.05 -50.36
CA GLY A 33 -3.09 27.97 -51.19
C GLY A 33 -3.22 26.58 -50.56
N GLY A 34 -4.37 25.92 -50.73
CA GLY A 34 -4.55 24.51 -50.37
C GLY A 34 -4.50 23.58 -51.57
N SER A 35 -4.08 22.32 -51.38
CA SER A 35 -4.42 21.22 -52.28
C SER A 35 -4.37 19.87 -51.57
N THR A 36 -5.35 19.02 -51.87
CA THR A 36 -5.36 17.59 -51.56
C THR A 36 -4.31 16.83 -52.37
N ALA A 37 -3.75 15.76 -51.80
CA ALA A 37 -3.39 14.55 -52.54
C ALA A 37 -3.33 13.34 -51.61
N SER A 38 -4.17 12.34 -51.87
CA SER A 38 -3.98 10.97 -51.36
C SER A 38 -2.93 10.23 -52.20
N ASN A 39 -2.23 9.24 -51.63
CA ASN A 39 -2.00 8.03 -52.42
C ASN A 39 -1.91 6.76 -51.55
N SER A 40 -2.46 5.67 -52.09
CA SER A 40 -2.27 4.29 -51.63
C SER A 40 -1.06 3.65 -52.30
N GLY A 41 -0.57 2.52 -51.78
CA GLY A 41 0.60 1.83 -52.34
C GLY A 41 0.86 0.46 -51.75
N ASP A 42 0.04 -0.54 -52.10
CA ASP A 42 0.33 -1.95 -51.84
C ASP A 42 1.55 -2.44 -52.63
N SER A 43 2.33 -3.35 -52.03
CA SER A 43 2.97 -4.43 -52.79
C SER A 43 3.31 -5.63 -51.91
N GLN A 44 2.68 -6.77 -52.18
CA GLN A 44 3.11 -8.08 -51.66
C GLN A 44 4.28 -8.63 -52.49
N SER A 45 5.12 -9.46 -51.86
CA SER A 45 5.68 -10.65 -52.53
C SER A 45 5.93 -11.76 -51.48
N GLN A 46 5.91 -13.01 -51.92
CA GLN A 46 5.75 -14.20 -51.06
C GLN A 46 7.03 -15.05 -50.93
N SER A 47 6.95 -16.04 -50.03
CA SER A 47 7.78 -17.27 -49.95
C SER A 47 9.24 -17.12 -49.47
N GLY A 48 9.83 -18.10 -48.79
CA GLY A 48 9.26 -19.34 -48.24
C GLY A 48 10.31 -20.45 -48.09
N GLY A 49 10.02 -21.48 -47.28
CA GLY A 49 10.79 -22.73 -47.27
C GLY A 49 11.65 -23.01 -46.03
N THR A 50 11.10 -23.85 -45.17
CA THR A 50 11.76 -24.87 -44.33
C THR A 50 13.21 -25.27 -44.67
N ALA A 51 14.07 -25.41 -43.65
CA ALA A 51 14.62 -26.70 -43.18
C ALA A 51 15.53 -26.53 -41.94
N ALA A 52 15.84 -27.62 -41.25
CA ALA A 52 16.74 -27.66 -40.09
C ALA A 52 17.78 -28.79 -40.25
N ARG A 53 18.77 -28.83 -39.33
CA ARG A 53 19.89 -29.80 -39.22
C ARG A 53 21.05 -29.59 -40.21
N THR A 54 22.32 -29.88 -39.87
CA THR A 54 22.98 -30.27 -38.59
C THR A 54 24.48 -29.93 -38.64
N ASP A 55 25.19 -30.26 -37.55
CA ASP A 55 26.54 -30.88 -37.54
C ASP A 55 27.73 -30.08 -36.97
N ALA A 56 28.32 -30.69 -35.94
CA ALA A 56 29.61 -30.46 -35.33
C ALA A 56 29.96 -31.69 -34.46
N PRO A 57 31.22 -31.94 -34.07
CA PRO A 57 32.50 -31.47 -34.60
C PRO A 57 33.36 -32.69 -35.07
N PRO A 58 34.70 -32.61 -35.04
CA PRO A 58 35.46 -33.71 -34.43
C PRO A 58 36.54 -33.24 -33.43
N SER A 59 37.18 -34.18 -32.74
CA SER A 59 38.06 -33.94 -31.58
C SER A 59 39.35 -34.79 -31.58
N SER A 60 40.36 -34.35 -30.83
CA SER A 60 41.52 -35.15 -30.37
C SER A 60 42.18 -34.42 -29.17
N THR A 61 42.24 -34.92 -27.93
CA THR A 61 42.87 -36.13 -27.33
C THR A 61 44.40 -36.11 -27.21
N SER A 62 44.92 -35.94 -25.97
CA SER A 62 45.69 -37.00 -25.29
C SER A 62 46.01 -36.75 -23.78
N THR A 63 45.74 -37.77 -22.96
CA THR A 63 46.54 -38.30 -21.81
C THR A 63 47.02 -37.42 -20.63
N GLY A 64 46.71 -37.88 -19.40
CA GLY A 64 47.40 -37.53 -18.12
C GLY A 64 48.64 -38.43 -17.84
N PRO A 65 48.99 -38.81 -16.58
CA PRO A 65 48.10 -39.08 -15.42
C PRO A 65 48.55 -38.47 -14.06
N ALA A 66 47.98 -38.95 -12.95
CA ALA A 66 48.10 -38.39 -11.59
C ALA A 66 49.08 -39.13 -10.64
N ALA A 67 49.41 -38.49 -9.51
CA ALA A 67 49.71 -39.12 -8.20
C ALA A 67 49.62 -38.08 -7.06
N ALA A 68 49.54 -38.51 -5.79
CA ALA A 68 49.41 -37.64 -4.61
C ALA A 68 50.47 -37.95 -3.54
N SER A 69 50.70 -37.04 -2.56
CA SER A 69 50.79 -37.38 -1.11
C SER A 69 51.25 -36.23 -0.17
N SER A 70 50.64 -36.23 1.03
CA SER A 70 51.20 -35.95 2.37
C SER A 70 52.01 -34.68 2.73
N ALA A 71 51.39 -33.84 3.57
CA ALA A 71 51.73 -33.61 5.00
C ALA A 71 52.79 -32.57 5.49
N SER A 72 52.26 -31.64 6.30
CA SER A 72 52.70 -31.28 7.68
C SER A 72 53.59 -30.05 7.95
N ASN A 73 53.21 -29.39 9.07
CA ASN A 73 53.97 -28.52 9.99
C ASN A 73 54.55 -27.17 9.50
N GLY A 74 54.23 -26.11 10.26
CA GLY A 74 54.68 -24.74 9.99
C GLY A 74 54.26 -23.70 11.04
N SER A 75 54.38 -24.02 12.34
CA SER A 75 54.05 -23.07 13.41
C SER A 75 55.08 -21.94 13.51
N GLY A 76 54.65 -20.69 13.24
CA GLY A 76 55.51 -19.49 13.34
C GLY A 76 54.78 -18.36 14.06
N SER A 77 55.34 -17.89 15.18
CA SER A 77 54.77 -16.78 15.95
C SER A 77 55.13 -15.44 15.31
N ILE A 78 54.12 -14.59 15.08
CA ILE A 78 54.29 -13.19 14.67
C ILE A 78 54.26 -12.29 15.89
N ASN A 79 55.33 -11.50 16.08
CA ASN A 79 55.48 -10.62 17.22
C ASN A 79 56.12 -9.30 16.74
N SER A 80 55.28 -8.29 16.49
CA SER A 80 55.70 -6.95 16.05
C SER A 80 54.70 -5.93 16.59
N ALA A 81 55.18 -4.97 17.38
CA ALA A 81 54.31 -4.06 18.12
C ALA A 81 53.57 -3.07 17.21
N ALA A 82 52.29 -2.82 17.53
CA ALA A 82 51.59 -1.65 17.02
C ALA A 82 52.14 -0.39 17.71
N THR A 83 52.37 0.67 16.92
CA THR A 83 52.69 2.01 17.45
C THR A 83 51.39 2.79 17.62
N GLU A 84 51.24 3.48 18.74
CA GLU A 84 50.05 4.31 19.02
C GLU A 84 49.91 5.46 18.02
N LEU A 85 48.70 5.64 17.50
CA LEU A 85 48.26 6.88 16.87
C LEU A 85 46.83 7.14 17.33
N ALA A 86 46.69 8.01 18.34
CA ALA A 86 45.41 8.29 18.96
C ALA A 86 44.56 9.23 18.10
N THR A 87 43.31 8.82 17.84
CA THR A 87 42.21 9.67 17.38
C THR A 87 41.05 9.49 18.36
N ASN A 88 40.52 10.58 18.90
CA ASN A 88 39.44 10.51 19.89
C ASN A 88 38.17 9.90 19.28
N SER A 89 37.71 8.79 19.86
CA SER A 89 36.37 8.25 19.64
C SER A 89 35.53 8.47 20.88
N ASP A 90 35.04 9.70 21.08
CA ASP A 90 34.01 10.01 22.09
C ASP A 90 32.61 9.55 21.61
N THR A 91 32.53 8.31 21.12
CA THR A 91 31.26 7.62 20.85
C THR A 91 30.63 7.21 22.18
N VAL A 92 29.95 8.17 22.81
CA VAL A 92 29.01 7.89 23.90
C VAL A 92 27.89 7.02 23.33
N ALA A 93 27.96 5.72 23.58
CA ALA A 93 26.88 4.81 23.27
C ALA A 93 25.63 5.23 24.05
N LYS A 94 24.68 5.90 23.37
CA LYS A 94 23.32 6.08 23.88
C LYS A 94 22.80 4.69 24.25
N SER A 95 22.30 4.51 25.46
CA SER A 95 21.65 3.24 25.82
C SER A 95 20.44 3.01 24.90
N PRO A 96 20.15 1.76 24.49
CA PRO A 96 18.96 1.48 23.70
C PRO A 96 17.71 2.07 24.34
N ILE A 97 16.84 2.68 23.52
CA ILE A 97 15.51 3.09 23.97
C ILE A 97 14.79 1.82 24.43
N ASN A 98 14.05 1.88 25.54
CA ASN A 98 12.95 0.93 25.74
C ASN A 98 11.71 1.50 25.01
N PRO A 99 11.38 1.09 23.76
CA PRO A 99 10.54 1.90 22.88
C PRO A 99 9.10 2.02 23.38
N THR A 100 8.64 1.06 24.19
CA THR A 100 7.40 1.09 25.00
C THR A 100 7.29 2.26 25.99
N THR A 101 8.34 3.07 26.17
CA THR A 101 8.36 4.28 27.00
C THR A 101 8.66 5.57 26.23
N ALA A 102 8.85 5.49 24.91
CA ALA A 102 9.11 6.64 24.06
C ALA A 102 7.80 7.35 23.67
N SER A 103 7.54 8.49 24.30
CA SER A 103 6.51 9.43 23.82
C SER A 103 6.93 10.04 22.47
N PRO A 104 5.98 10.34 21.56
CA PRO A 104 6.24 11.16 20.38
C PRO A 104 6.96 12.49 20.70
N PRO A 105 7.82 13.00 19.80
CA PRO A 105 8.41 14.33 19.94
C PRO A 105 7.31 15.40 20.03
N GLN A 106 7.47 16.35 20.97
CA GLN A 106 6.44 17.31 21.36
C GLN A 106 6.37 18.56 20.46
N ASP A 107 6.65 18.43 19.15
CA ASP A 107 6.72 19.56 18.21
C ASP A 107 5.41 19.80 17.45
N GLY A 108 4.43 20.39 18.14
CA GLY A 108 3.40 21.28 17.58
C GLY A 108 2.31 20.70 16.66
N GLN A 109 2.58 19.64 15.92
CA GLN A 109 1.59 18.91 15.13
C GLN A 109 0.79 17.96 16.03
N SER A 110 -0.54 18.00 15.91
CA SER A 110 -1.37 16.91 16.44
C SER A 110 -0.87 15.60 15.83
N PRO A 111 -0.82 14.48 16.58
CA PRO A 111 -0.71 13.18 15.93
C PRO A 111 -1.84 13.11 14.90
N ALA A 112 -1.49 12.84 13.65
CA ALA A 112 -2.46 12.78 12.59
C ALA A 112 -3.42 11.62 12.89
N THR A 113 -4.71 11.84 12.68
CA THR A 113 -5.67 10.74 12.53
C THR A 113 -5.53 10.18 11.12
N ASP A 114 -4.30 9.77 10.78
CA ASP A 114 -3.94 9.34 9.45
C ASP A 114 -4.73 8.06 9.11
N PRO A 115 -5.21 7.95 7.86
CA PRO A 115 -5.66 6.67 7.31
C PRO A 115 -4.65 5.56 7.64
N THR A 116 -5.15 4.44 8.15
CA THR A 116 -4.38 3.24 8.48
C THR A 116 -5.17 2.05 7.94
N GLN A 117 -4.52 0.95 7.55
CA GLN A 117 -5.26 -0.28 7.30
C GLN A 117 -5.99 -0.70 8.58
N ALA A 118 -7.26 -1.10 8.47
CA ALA A 118 -8.02 -1.50 9.65
C ALA A 118 -7.37 -2.74 10.28
N PRO A 119 -7.23 -2.81 11.61
CA PRO A 119 -6.77 -4.04 12.25
C PRO A 119 -7.81 -5.13 11.99
N VAL A 120 -7.35 -6.26 11.44
CA VAL A 120 -8.16 -7.49 11.40
C VAL A 120 -8.61 -7.75 12.84
N SER A 121 -9.91 -7.64 13.11
CA SER A 121 -10.41 -7.68 14.49
C SER A 121 -11.90 -7.99 14.52
N SER A 122 -12.24 -9.08 15.20
CA SER A 122 -13.62 -9.52 15.42
C SER A 122 -14.41 -8.63 16.39
N GLU A 123 -13.80 -7.58 16.97
CA GLU A 123 -14.43 -6.74 18.00
C GLU A 123 -15.27 -5.58 17.46
N LEU A 124 -15.07 -5.13 16.21
CA LEU A 124 -15.93 -4.12 15.58
C LEU A 124 -17.36 -4.63 15.31
N SER A 125 -17.57 -5.96 15.30
CA SER A 125 -18.90 -6.60 15.28
C SER A 125 -19.79 -6.25 16.48
N LYS A 126 -19.23 -5.71 17.57
CA LYS A 126 -19.95 -5.48 18.84
C LYS A 126 -20.84 -4.23 18.85
N LEU A 127 -21.13 -3.66 17.68
CA LEU A 127 -22.20 -2.69 17.46
C LEU A 127 -23.37 -3.25 16.62
N SER A 128 -23.27 -4.50 16.14
CA SER A 128 -24.30 -5.22 15.39
C SER A 128 -24.69 -6.53 16.09
N GLU A 129 -25.49 -6.43 17.17
CA GLU A 129 -26.25 -7.60 17.61
C GLU A 129 -27.21 -8.03 16.48
N PRO A 130 -27.27 -9.34 16.14
CA PRO A 130 -28.12 -9.80 15.04
C PRO A 130 -29.59 -9.62 15.41
N ALA A 131 -30.30 -8.77 14.64
CA ALA A 131 -31.73 -8.60 14.81
C ALA A 131 -32.46 -9.90 14.47
N GLU A 132 -33.10 -10.53 15.46
CA GLU A 132 -34.00 -11.66 15.21
C GLU A 132 -35.07 -11.27 14.17
N THR A 133 -35.45 -12.23 13.34
CA THR A 133 -36.28 -12.06 12.13
C THR A 133 -37.45 -11.10 12.34
N SER A 134 -37.31 -9.89 11.81
CA SER A 134 -38.28 -8.80 11.88
C SER A 134 -38.59 -8.26 10.48
N GLU A 135 -39.80 -7.76 10.29
CA GLU A 135 -40.28 -7.25 8.99
C GLU A 135 -39.42 -6.06 8.49
N PRO A 136 -39.29 -5.85 7.16
CA PRO A 136 -38.36 -4.90 6.57
C PRO A 136 -38.42 -3.51 7.22
N ILE A 137 -37.38 -3.18 7.98
CA ILE A 137 -37.28 -1.94 8.72
C ILE A 137 -37.01 -0.82 7.72
N SER A 138 -38.08 -0.11 7.36
CA SER A 138 -38.01 1.17 6.65
C SER A 138 -37.36 2.22 7.56
N LEU A 139 -36.03 2.25 7.56
CA LEU A 139 -35.24 3.24 8.28
C LEU A 139 -35.63 4.64 7.79
N PRO A 140 -35.85 5.61 8.69
CA PRO A 140 -36.20 6.96 8.29
C PRO A 140 -34.99 7.62 7.63
N THR A 141 -35.10 7.92 6.33
CA THR A 141 -34.10 8.71 5.59
C THR A 141 -33.83 10.02 6.34
N THR A 142 -32.58 10.24 6.75
CA THR A 142 -32.20 11.41 7.57
C THR A 142 -32.33 12.72 6.79
N GLY A 143 -32.25 12.66 5.46
CA GLY A 143 -32.11 13.81 4.58
C GLY A 143 -30.72 14.46 4.66
N GLN A 144 -29.78 13.85 5.38
CA GLN A 144 -28.38 14.24 5.44
C GLN A 144 -27.61 13.55 4.32
N VAL A 145 -26.46 14.12 3.94
CA VAL A 145 -25.53 13.52 2.97
C VAL A 145 -24.29 13.08 3.73
N GLY A 146 -23.93 11.80 3.65
CA GLY A 146 -22.86 11.22 4.47
C GLY A 146 -22.73 9.71 4.29
N GLY A 147 -21.64 9.15 4.82
CA GLY A 147 -21.37 7.71 4.78
C GLY A 147 -22.13 6.88 5.83
N MET A 148 -23.03 7.47 6.63
CA MET A 148 -23.73 6.75 7.70
C MET A 148 -24.98 6.04 7.18
N VAL A 149 -25.31 4.87 7.74
CA VAL A 149 -26.55 4.14 7.42
C VAL A 149 -27.78 5.03 7.67
N GLY A 150 -28.59 5.23 6.62
CA GLY A 150 -29.76 6.11 6.60
C GLY A 150 -29.56 7.48 5.94
N ASP A 151 -28.30 7.87 5.65
CA ASP A 151 -27.97 9.07 4.89
C ASP A 151 -28.07 8.84 3.37
N GLN A 152 -28.26 9.92 2.62
CA GLN A 152 -28.03 9.93 1.18
C GLN A 152 -26.52 9.80 0.91
N ALA A 153 -26.15 8.84 0.06
CA ALA A 153 -24.78 8.60 -0.35
C ALA A 153 -24.16 9.87 -0.99
N PRO A 154 -22.99 10.34 -0.52
CA PRO A 154 -22.27 11.46 -1.13
C PRO A 154 -21.87 11.20 -2.59
N GLU A 155 -21.79 12.29 -3.36
CA GLU A 155 -21.31 12.27 -4.73
C GLU A 155 -19.81 11.98 -4.82
N PHE A 156 -19.36 11.39 -5.94
CA PHE A 156 -17.94 11.23 -6.23
C PHE A 156 -17.30 12.61 -6.46
N THR A 157 -16.45 13.04 -5.52
CA THR A 157 -15.85 14.37 -5.47
C THR A 157 -14.32 14.29 -5.45
N GLY A 158 -13.64 15.22 -6.13
CA GLY A 158 -12.17 15.26 -6.17
C GLY A 158 -11.50 14.19 -7.07
N ILE A 159 -12.28 13.31 -7.71
CA ILE A 159 -11.75 12.22 -8.55
C ILE A 159 -10.87 12.75 -9.68
N SER A 160 -9.59 12.36 -9.68
CA SER A 160 -8.59 12.82 -10.64
C SER A 160 -8.61 12.05 -11.96
N ASN A 161 -9.05 10.78 -11.92
CA ASN A 161 -9.25 9.96 -13.11
C ASN A 161 -10.32 8.87 -12.87
N TRP A 162 -10.95 8.39 -13.94
CA TRP A 162 -11.82 7.22 -13.93
C TRP A 162 -11.22 6.13 -14.83
N ILE A 163 -11.12 4.91 -14.29
CA ILE A 163 -10.61 3.73 -15.01
C ILE A 163 -11.78 2.72 -15.17
N ASN A 164 -11.70 1.85 -16.18
CA ASN A 164 -12.75 0.90 -16.60
C ASN A 164 -14.11 1.53 -16.98
N SER A 165 -14.23 2.86 -17.00
CA SER A 165 -15.52 3.56 -17.11
C SER A 165 -15.36 4.99 -17.64
N GLN A 166 -16.48 5.65 -17.95
CA GLN A 166 -16.57 7.10 -17.96
C GLN A 166 -16.91 7.60 -16.54
N PRO A 167 -16.69 8.89 -16.21
CA PRO A 167 -17.08 9.44 -14.92
C PRO A 167 -18.54 9.15 -14.59
N LEU A 168 -18.78 8.53 -13.43
CA LEU A 168 -20.12 8.26 -12.90
C LEU A 168 -20.54 9.36 -11.92
N VAL A 169 -21.85 9.55 -11.79
CA VAL A 169 -22.46 10.37 -10.73
C VAL A 169 -23.59 9.58 -10.05
N MET A 170 -23.82 9.81 -8.76
CA MET A 170 -24.78 9.04 -7.97
C MET A 170 -26.24 9.15 -8.47
N GLU A 171 -26.59 10.22 -9.19
CA GLU A 171 -27.89 10.36 -9.86
C GLU A 171 -28.08 9.33 -10.99
N GLU A 172 -27.03 9.01 -11.75
CA GLU A 172 -27.07 8.02 -12.84
C GLU A 172 -27.09 6.57 -12.35
N LEU A 173 -26.72 6.35 -11.08
CA LEU A 173 -26.73 5.04 -10.42
C LEU A 173 -28.05 4.71 -9.71
N LYS A 174 -29.04 5.61 -9.72
CA LYS A 174 -30.38 5.30 -9.17
C LYS A 174 -31.04 4.16 -9.95
N GLY A 175 -31.76 3.30 -9.24
CA GLY A 175 -32.25 2.02 -9.77
C GLY A 175 -31.18 0.91 -9.82
N LYS A 176 -30.04 1.10 -9.15
CA LYS A 176 -29.00 0.10 -8.91
C LYS A 176 -28.68 -0.01 -7.43
N VAL A 177 -28.23 -1.19 -7.01
CA VAL A 177 -27.51 -1.34 -5.74
C VAL A 177 -26.06 -0.98 -6.02
N VAL A 178 -25.45 -0.09 -5.24
CA VAL A 178 -24.07 0.34 -5.45
C VAL A 178 -23.22 -0.10 -4.25
N LEU A 179 -22.17 -0.88 -4.51
CA LEU A 179 -21.11 -1.15 -3.55
C LEU A 179 -19.95 -0.19 -3.83
N ILE A 180 -19.72 0.75 -2.92
CA ILE A 180 -18.57 1.65 -2.94
C ILE A 180 -17.49 1.03 -2.07
N ASP A 181 -16.35 0.69 -2.67
CA ASP A 181 -15.23 0.02 -2.02
C ASP A 181 -14.00 0.93 -2.01
N PHE A 182 -13.61 1.42 -0.85
CA PHE A 182 -12.39 2.20 -0.65
C PHE A 182 -11.20 1.26 -0.47
N TRP A 183 -10.19 1.44 -1.31
CA TRP A 183 -8.99 0.60 -1.37
C TRP A 183 -7.76 1.42 -1.77
N THR A 184 -6.58 0.84 -1.62
CA THR A 184 -5.34 1.26 -2.29
C THR A 184 -4.58 0.01 -2.71
N TYR A 185 -3.70 0.07 -3.71
CA TYR A 185 -3.16 -1.15 -4.30
C TYR A 185 -2.03 -1.82 -3.50
N THR A 186 -1.34 -1.11 -2.59
CA THR A 186 -0.33 -1.73 -1.70
C THR A 186 -0.89 -2.22 -0.37
N CYS A 187 -2.19 -2.02 -0.12
CA CYS A 187 -2.88 -2.47 1.08
C CYS A 187 -3.19 -3.98 1.02
N VAL A 188 -2.45 -4.79 1.78
CA VAL A 188 -2.65 -6.26 1.77
C VAL A 188 -4.04 -6.67 2.25
N ASN A 189 -4.60 -5.94 3.23
CA ASN A 189 -5.95 -6.17 3.72
C ASN A 189 -6.99 -5.92 2.61
N CYS A 190 -6.70 -5.04 1.66
CA CYS A 190 -7.55 -4.73 0.51
C CYS A 190 -7.46 -5.84 -0.55
N ILE A 191 -6.23 -6.24 -0.90
CA ILE A 191 -5.93 -7.30 -1.88
C ILE A 191 -6.68 -8.59 -1.54
N ARG A 192 -6.68 -8.99 -0.25
CA ARG A 192 -7.39 -10.20 0.21
C ARG A 192 -8.92 -10.13 0.03
N THR A 193 -9.52 -8.94 -0.04
CA THR A 193 -10.95 -8.79 -0.36
C THR A 193 -11.28 -8.94 -1.85
N PHE A 194 -10.30 -8.78 -2.75
CA PHE A 194 -10.55 -8.73 -4.21
C PHE A 194 -11.21 -10.00 -4.76
N THR A 195 -10.96 -11.17 -4.15
CA THR A 195 -11.57 -12.42 -4.62
C THR A 195 -13.08 -12.45 -4.42
N TYR A 196 -13.57 -11.91 -3.31
CA TYR A 196 -14.99 -11.78 -3.01
C TYR A 196 -15.64 -10.68 -3.88
N LEU A 197 -14.95 -9.55 -4.09
CA LEU A 197 -15.42 -8.49 -5.00
C LEU A 197 -15.58 -9.00 -6.44
N ARG A 198 -14.65 -9.82 -6.95
CA ARG A 198 -14.78 -10.50 -8.25
C ARG A 198 -15.99 -11.44 -8.28
N GLU A 199 -16.16 -12.27 -7.25
CA GLU A 199 -17.30 -13.19 -7.15
C GLU A 199 -18.65 -12.44 -7.15
N TRP A 200 -18.77 -11.36 -6.36
CA TRP A 200 -20.00 -10.56 -6.30
C TRP A 200 -20.27 -9.80 -7.61
N ASN A 201 -19.23 -9.25 -8.24
CA ASN A 201 -19.34 -8.62 -9.55
C ASN A 201 -19.92 -9.61 -10.57
N ASP A 202 -19.32 -10.80 -10.70
CA ASP A 202 -19.75 -11.79 -11.68
C ASP A 202 -21.14 -12.40 -11.40
N LYS A 203 -21.53 -12.54 -10.13
CA LYS A 203 -22.89 -12.98 -9.76
C LYS A 203 -23.97 -11.93 -10.01
N TYR A 204 -23.68 -10.66 -9.72
CA TYR A 204 -24.73 -9.65 -9.46
C TYR A 204 -24.73 -8.43 -10.39
N LYS A 205 -23.71 -8.21 -11.22
CA LYS A 205 -23.70 -7.08 -12.20
C LYS A 205 -24.94 -7.09 -13.11
N ASP A 206 -25.26 -8.25 -13.67
CA ASP A 206 -26.45 -8.46 -14.51
C ASP A 206 -27.78 -8.53 -13.72
N LYS A 207 -27.70 -8.45 -12.38
CA LYS A 207 -28.86 -8.40 -11.47
C LYS A 207 -29.17 -7.00 -10.95
N GLY A 208 -28.26 -6.04 -11.12
CA GLY A 208 -28.45 -4.66 -10.68
C GLY A 208 -27.38 -4.13 -9.70
N LEU A 209 -26.35 -4.92 -9.37
CA LEU A 209 -25.20 -4.43 -8.62
C LEU A 209 -24.28 -3.60 -9.52
N VAL A 210 -23.75 -2.50 -8.99
CA VAL A 210 -22.60 -1.80 -9.53
C VAL A 210 -21.55 -1.72 -8.42
N ILE A 211 -20.34 -2.20 -8.67
CA ILE A 211 -19.21 -1.95 -7.76
C ILE A 211 -18.47 -0.71 -8.28
N VAL A 212 -18.13 0.24 -7.40
CA VAL A 212 -17.24 1.36 -7.69
C VAL A 212 -16.08 1.31 -6.71
N GLY A 213 -14.88 0.98 -7.22
CA GLY A 213 -13.66 0.97 -6.41
C GLY A 213 -13.09 2.38 -6.30
N VAL A 214 -13.19 3.01 -5.14
CA VAL A 214 -12.60 4.33 -4.87
C VAL A 214 -11.15 4.13 -4.42
N HIS A 215 -10.24 4.16 -5.40
CA HIS A 215 -8.80 4.06 -5.15
C HIS A 215 -8.33 5.35 -4.49
N THR A 216 -8.12 5.32 -3.18
CA THR A 216 -7.61 6.44 -2.39
C THR A 216 -6.19 6.07 -1.95
N PRO A 217 -5.14 6.81 -2.37
CA PRO A 217 -3.76 6.38 -2.19
C PRO A 217 -3.28 6.52 -0.74
N GLU A 218 -2.49 5.56 -0.27
CA GLU A 218 -1.75 5.64 0.99
C GLU A 218 -0.40 6.34 0.80
N PHE A 219 0.27 6.13 -0.34
CA PHE A 219 1.57 6.71 -0.68
C PHE A 219 1.54 7.51 -1.99
N ASP A 220 2.45 8.48 -2.15
CA ASP A 220 2.47 9.38 -3.31
C ASP A 220 2.68 8.64 -4.64
N PHE A 221 3.37 7.50 -4.67
CA PHE A 221 3.52 6.69 -5.89
C PHE A 221 2.21 6.03 -6.33
N GLU A 222 1.25 5.80 -5.42
CA GLU A 222 -0.06 5.23 -5.75
C GLU A 222 -0.99 6.25 -6.45
N LYS A 223 -0.58 7.53 -6.50
CA LYS A 223 -1.25 8.57 -7.31
C LYS A 223 -0.99 8.41 -8.81
N VAL A 224 0.01 7.61 -9.20
CA VAL A 224 0.37 7.37 -10.61
C VAL A 224 -0.62 6.38 -11.23
N THR A 225 -1.51 6.87 -12.09
CA THR A 225 -2.56 6.08 -12.75
C THR A 225 -2.05 4.78 -13.39
N ALA A 226 -0.88 4.80 -14.04
CA ALA A 226 -0.30 3.62 -14.68
C ALA A 226 0.01 2.48 -13.68
N ASN A 227 0.37 2.81 -12.44
CA ASN A 227 0.62 1.81 -11.39
C ASN A 227 -0.70 1.19 -10.90
N VAL A 228 -1.74 2.03 -10.77
CA VAL A 228 -3.10 1.56 -10.47
C VAL A 228 -3.58 0.62 -11.58
N GLU A 229 -3.45 1.00 -12.85
CA GLU A 229 -3.82 0.19 -14.03
C GLU A 229 -3.07 -1.14 -14.09
N ALA A 230 -1.79 -1.18 -13.69
CA ALA A 230 -1.02 -2.43 -13.56
C ALA A 230 -1.65 -3.35 -12.51
N SER A 231 -1.93 -2.85 -11.30
CA SER A 231 -2.57 -3.64 -10.24
C SER A 231 -4.00 -4.09 -10.61
N LEU A 232 -4.80 -3.27 -11.30
CA LEU A 232 -6.11 -3.68 -11.82
C LEU A 232 -5.99 -4.88 -12.78
N THR A 233 -4.93 -4.88 -13.62
CA THR A 233 -4.67 -5.93 -14.60
C THR A 233 -4.25 -7.23 -13.93
N GLU A 234 -3.28 -7.16 -13.01
CA GLU A 234 -2.82 -8.27 -12.17
C GLU A 234 -3.97 -8.90 -11.37
N ASN A 235 -4.73 -8.07 -10.65
CA ASN A 235 -5.79 -8.51 -9.75
C ASN A 235 -7.13 -8.75 -10.45
N ASN A 236 -7.19 -8.62 -11.78
CA ASN A 236 -8.37 -8.85 -12.62
C ASN A 236 -9.60 -8.02 -12.17
N LEU A 237 -9.38 -6.76 -11.83
CA LEU A 237 -10.39 -5.82 -11.33
C LEU A 237 -11.02 -5.06 -12.52
N THR A 238 -12.28 -5.38 -12.83
CA THR A 238 -12.94 -5.02 -14.10
C THR A 238 -14.12 -4.05 -13.97
N TRP A 239 -14.50 -3.69 -12.75
CA TRP A 239 -15.55 -2.71 -12.45
C TRP A 239 -15.01 -1.26 -12.50
N PRO A 240 -15.89 -0.23 -12.56
CA PRO A 240 -15.49 1.18 -12.47
C PRO A 240 -14.57 1.47 -11.28
N ILE A 241 -13.47 2.20 -11.55
CA ILE A 241 -12.54 2.67 -10.53
C ILE A 241 -12.49 4.19 -10.56
N ALA A 242 -12.71 4.82 -9.41
CA ALA A 242 -12.60 6.26 -9.21
C ALA A 242 -11.30 6.55 -8.45
N GLN A 243 -10.37 7.26 -9.08
CA GLN A 243 -9.08 7.58 -8.47
C GLN A 243 -9.17 8.87 -7.63
N ASP A 244 -9.22 8.74 -6.31
CA ASP A 244 -9.44 9.83 -5.34
C ASP A 244 -8.11 10.36 -4.77
N ASN A 245 -7.21 10.81 -5.65
CA ASN A 245 -5.83 11.19 -5.31
C ASN A 245 -5.71 12.29 -4.23
N ASP A 246 -6.74 13.13 -4.07
CA ASP A 246 -6.81 14.24 -3.11
C ASP A 246 -7.79 13.98 -1.95
N PHE A 247 -8.19 12.72 -1.71
CA PHE A 247 -9.08 12.29 -0.61
C PHE A 247 -10.45 13.00 -0.56
N GLY A 248 -10.97 13.47 -1.70
CA GLY A 248 -12.23 14.22 -1.76
C GLY A 248 -13.44 13.34 -1.42
N THR A 249 -13.55 12.20 -2.09
CA THR A 249 -14.62 11.22 -1.88
C THR A 249 -14.45 10.53 -0.52
N TRP A 250 -13.23 10.16 -0.15
CA TRP A 250 -12.87 9.66 1.18
C TRP A 250 -13.36 10.58 2.29
N SER A 251 -13.13 11.88 2.16
CA SER A 251 -13.57 12.89 3.12
C SER A 251 -15.09 13.07 3.12
N ALA A 252 -15.75 13.02 1.96
CA ALA A 252 -17.20 13.12 1.83
C ALA A 252 -17.94 11.95 2.53
N TYR A 253 -17.40 10.73 2.41
CA TYR A 253 -17.89 9.54 3.13
C TYR A 253 -17.45 9.50 4.61
N SER A 254 -16.61 10.45 5.05
CA SER A 254 -15.96 10.47 6.37
C SER A 254 -15.16 9.20 6.69
N ASN A 255 -14.63 8.51 5.67
CA ASN A 255 -13.90 7.26 5.83
C ASN A 255 -12.59 7.46 6.65
N ARG A 256 -12.11 6.40 7.28
CA ARG A 256 -10.88 6.36 8.07
C ARG A 256 -10.02 5.11 7.82
N PHE A 257 -10.49 4.16 7.01
CA PHE A 257 -9.91 2.83 6.93
C PHE A 257 -9.74 2.31 5.50
N TRP A 258 -8.69 1.51 5.31
CA TRP A 258 -8.55 0.61 4.18
C TRP A 258 -8.62 -0.86 4.62
N PRO A 259 -9.33 -1.74 3.89
CA PRO A 259 -10.41 -1.40 2.97
C PRO A 259 -11.65 -0.89 3.73
N ALA A 260 -12.58 -0.23 3.05
CA ALA A 260 -13.88 0.13 3.63
C ALA A 260 -15.00 0.07 2.59
N LYS A 261 -16.14 -0.53 2.95
CA LYS A 261 -17.26 -0.84 2.05
C LYS A 261 -18.50 -0.09 2.50
N TYR A 262 -19.15 0.62 1.57
CA TYR A 262 -20.42 1.31 1.77
C TYR A 262 -21.41 0.78 0.73
N LEU A 263 -22.52 0.20 1.18
CA LEU A 263 -23.54 -0.37 0.30
C LEU A 263 -24.77 0.55 0.26
N VAL A 264 -25.18 0.90 -0.95
CA VAL A 264 -26.19 1.91 -1.26
C VAL A 264 -27.34 1.27 -2.04
N ASP A 265 -28.59 1.62 -1.72
CA ASP A 265 -29.78 1.10 -2.42
C ASP A 265 -30.15 1.88 -3.70
N ASP A 266 -31.20 1.38 -4.38
CA ASP A 266 -31.79 1.93 -5.62
C ASP A 266 -32.22 3.41 -5.52
N LYS A 267 -32.35 3.96 -4.31
CA LYS A 267 -32.73 5.35 -4.04
C LYS A 267 -31.51 6.23 -3.74
N GLY A 268 -30.33 5.64 -3.66
CA GLY A 268 -29.08 6.30 -3.29
C GLY A 268 -28.87 6.45 -1.79
N ILE A 269 -29.56 5.66 -0.95
CA ILE A 269 -29.42 5.71 0.52
C ILE A 269 -28.39 4.68 0.97
N VAL A 270 -27.49 5.06 1.89
CA VAL A 270 -26.53 4.11 2.50
C VAL A 270 -27.30 3.17 3.44
N ARG A 271 -27.17 1.87 3.23
CA ARG A 271 -27.91 0.83 3.96
C ARG A 271 -27.04 -0.09 4.81
N TYR A 272 -25.76 -0.25 4.43
CA TYR A 272 -24.78 -1.05 5.16
C TYR A 272 -23.37 -0.46 5.02
N THR A 273 -22.54 -0.66 6.03
CA THR A 273 -21.14 -0.20 6.06
C THR A 273 -20.26 -1.24 6.76
N HIS A 274 -19.12 -1.59 6.16
CA HIS A 274 -18.12 -2.47 6.77
C HIS A 274 -16.73 -1.81 6.69
N PHE A 275 -15.97 -1.86 7.78
CA PHE A 275 -14.61 -1.29 7.86
C PHE A 275 -13.60 -2.38 8.16
N GLY A 276 -12.63 -2.54 7.27
CA GLY A 276 -11.60 -3.58 7.33
C GLY A 276 -11.90 -4.83 6.52
N GLU A 277 -11.18 -5.89 6.87
CA GLU A 277 -11.20 -7.20 6.21
C GLU A 277 -12.12 -8.18 6.94
N GLY A 278 -12.94 -8.92 6.20
CA GLY A 278 -13.84 -9.97 6.71
C GLY A 278 -15.30 -9.70 6.38
N ALA A 279 -16.20 -10.44 7.06
CA ALA A 279 -17.65 -10.31 6.95
C ALA A 279 -18.15 -10.38 5.49
N TYR A 280 -17.53 -11.27 4.69
CA TYR A 280 -17.81 -11.41 3.28
C TYR A 280 -19.18 -12.04 3.05
N ILE A 281 -19.54 -13.04 3.85
CA ILE A 281 -20.88 -13.65 3.81
C ILE A 281 -21.95 -12.63 4.20
N GLU A 282 -21.73 -11.88 5.29
CA GLU A 282 -22.64 -10.81 5.75
C GLU A 282 -22.82 -9.71 4.67
N THR A 283 -21.73 -9.26 4.06
CA THR A 283 -21.75 -8.28 2.97
C THR A 283 -22.51 -8.82 1.75
N GLU A 284 -22.32 -10.09 1.39
CA GLU A 284 -23.08 -10.72 0.28
C GLU A 284 -24.58 -10.82 0.63
N GLU A 285 -24.94 -11.15 1.86
CA GLU A 285 -26.34 -11.14 2.30
C GLU A 285 -26.96 -9.73 2.16
N GLN A 286 -26.26 -8.66 2.55
CA GLN A 286 -26.77 -7.30 2.35
C GLN A 286 -26.89 -6.92 0.87
N ILE A 287 -25.91 -7.28 0.03
CA ILE A 287 -26.00 -7.11 -1.43
C ILE A 287 -27.25 -7.80 -1.98
N ARG A 288 -27.49 -9.05 -1.58
CA ARG A 288 -28.65 -9.84 -2.03
C ARG A 288 -29.97 -9.23 -1.55
N ASN A 289 -30.06 -8.84 -0.29
CA ASN A 289 -31.25 -8.21 0.30
C ASN A 289 -31.67 -6.96 -0.48
N LEU A 290 -30.73 -6.04 -0.74
CA LEU A 290 -31.04 -4.82 -1.49
C LEU A 290 -31.39 -5.08 -2.96
N LEU A 291 -30.80 -6.10 -3.59
CA LEU A 291 -31.16 -6.50 -4.94
C LEU A 291 -32.58 -7.06 -5.01
N GLU A 292 -33.00 -7.87 -4.03
CA GLU A 292 -34.37 -8.40 -3.95
C GLU A 292 -35.39 -7.31 -3.53
N GLU A 293 -35.02 -6.37 -2.65
CA GLU A 293 -35.80 -5.13 -2.42
C GLU A 293 -35.99 -4.31 -3.71
N SER A 294 -34.96 -4.28 -4.56
CA SER A 294 -34.98 -3.63 -5.89
C SER A 294 -35.73 -4.44 -6.96
N GLY A 295 -36.30 -5.60 -6.61
CA GLY A 295 -37.08 -6.45 -7.50
C GLY A 295 -36.28 -7.42 -8.38
N ALA A 296 -34.98 -7.62 -8.10
CA ALA A 296 -34.20 -8.68 -8.76
C ALA A 296 -34.65 -10.07 -8.28
N SER A 297 -34.40 -11.10 -9.10
CA SER A 297 -34.61 -12.50 -8.72
C SER A 297 -33.28 -13.24 -8.65
N LEU A 298 -32.94 -13.71 -7.44
CA LEU A 298 -31.68 -14.38 -7.12
C LEU A 298 -31.85 -15.87 -6.76
N GLY A 299 -33.02 -16.47 -6.99
CA GLY A 299 -33.34 -17.85 -6.58
C GLY A 299 -32.40 -18.93 -7.14
N ASP A 300 -31.83 -18.72 -8.33
CA ASP A 300 -30.83 -19.59 -8.93
C ASP A 300 -29.37 -19.19 -8.58
N VAL A 301 -29.16 -18.01 -8.00
CA VAL A 301 -27.84 -17.46 -7.65
C VAL A 301 -27.52 -17.83 -6.21
N LYS A 302 -26.50 -18.66 -6.02
CA LYS A 302 -26.04 -19.08 -4.68
C LYS A 302 -25.17 -18.00 -4.03
N ILE A 303 -25.33 -17.82 -2.73
CA ILE A 303 -24.34 -17.15 -1.88
C ILE A 303 -22.99 -17.87 -1.96
N SER A 304 -21.89 -17.19 -1.64
CA SER A 304 -20.55 -17.78 -1.64
C SER A 304 -20.45 -18.96 -0.67
N THR A 305 -19.53 -19.87 -0.99
CA THR A 305 -19.07 -20.93 -0.07
C THR A 305 -17.55 -20.92 0.04
N VAL A 306 -16.92 -19.76 -0.21
CA VAL A 306 -15.51 -19.53 0.14
C VAL A 306 -15.44 -19.41 1.66
N GLU A 307 -14.63 -20.25 2.30
CA GLU A 307 -14.42 -20.19 3.75
C GLU A 307 -13.57 -18.95 4.08
N GLU A 308 -14.05 -18.11 5.02
CA GLU A 308 -13.28 -16.94 5.45
C GLU A 308 -12.03 -17.38 6.24
N PRO A 309 -10.82 -16.86 5.95
CA PRO A 309 -9.61 -17.23 6.67
C PRO A 309 -9.72 -16.96 8.18
N VAL A 310 -9.68 -18.03 8.97
CA VAL A 310 -9.76 -17.93 10.43
C VAL A 310 -8.45 -17.41 10.99
N ALA A 311 -8.48 -16.23 11.61
CA ALA A 311 -7.34 -15.65 12.31
C ALA A 311 -6.89 -16.49 13.52
N ASP A 312 -5.57 -16.53 13.80
CA ASP A 312 -5.06 -17.18 15.00
C ASP A 312 -5.43 -16.37 16.25
N ASN A 313 -6.03 -16.99 17.26
CA ASN A 313 -6.43 -16.32 18.49
C ASN A 313 -5.25 -15.65 19.24
N ARG A 314 -4.01 -16.08 19.01
CA ARG A 314 -2.78 -15.47 19.55
C ARG A 314 -2.49 -14.09 18.95
N ALA A 315 -2.94 -13.84 17.71
CA ALA A 315 -2.83 -12.54 17.04
C ALA A 315 -3.46 -11.40 17.88
N TYR A 316 -4.52 -11.72 18.62
CA TYR A 316 -5.31 -10.78 19.43
C TYR A 316 -4.96 -10.82 20.93
N SER A 317 -3.74 -11.25 21.26
CA SER A 317 -3.19 -11.12 22.61
C SER A 317 -3.22 -9.66 23.10
N SER A 318 -3.55 -9.45 24.38
CA SER A 318 -3.44 -8.14 25.02
C SER A 318 -1.99 -7.77 25.38
N ASP A 319 -1.08 -8.74 25.34
CA ASP A 319 0.36 -8.51 25.44
C ASP A 319 0.92 -8.07 24.08
N GLN A 320 1.33 -6.81 24.00
CA GLN A 320 1.89 -6.20 22.78
C GLN A 320 3.19 -6.85 22.30
N SER A 321 3.91 -7.56 23.18
CA SER A 321 5.14 -8.26 22.79
C SER A 321 4.88 -9.55 22.01
N THR A 322 3.70 -10.17 22.15
CA THR A 322 3.35 -11.46 21.54
C THR A 322 2.11 -11.45 20.63
N ARG A 323 1.31 -10.38 20.64
CA ARG A 323 0.24 -10.15 19.65
C ARG A 323 0.80 -9.92 18.24
N ILE A 324 -0.07 -9.92 17.22
CA ILE A 324 0.30 -9.60 15.83
C ILE A 324 1.10 -8.30 15.74
N THR A 325 2.13 -8.27 14.89
CA THR A 325 2.81 -7.01 14.56
C THR A 325 1.86 -6.09 13.79
N ARG A 326 1.67 -4.88 14.30
CA ARG A 326 0.93 -3.81 13.61
C ARG A 326 1.63 -3.43 12.29
N GLU A 327 0.91 -2.83 11.35
CA GLU A 327 1.53 -2.20 10.18
C GLU A 327 2.60 -1.17 10.60
N ILE A 328 3.82 -1.32 10.07
CA ILE A 328 5.01 -0.51 10.43
C ILE A 328 5.41 0.38 9.26
N TYR A 329 5.37 1.70 9.43
CA TYR A 329 5.84 2.66 8.44
C TYR A 329 7.34 3.00 8.59
N GLY A 330 8.04 3.15 7.46
CA GLY A 330 9.43 3.63 7.39
C GLY A 330 9.57 5.15 7.23
N GLY A 331 8.52 5.83 6.75
CA GLY A 331 8.51 7.29 6.55
C GLY A 331 8.36 8.12 7.81
N PHE A 332 9.00 9.29 7.84
CA PHE A 332 9.04 10.17 9.01
C PHE A 332 7.64 10.68 9.40
N ARG A 333 6.81 11.07 8.42
CA ARG A 333 5.49 11.67 8.64
C ARG A 333 4.54 10.74 9.39
N ARG A 334 4.63 9.43 9.13
CA ARG A 334 3.84 8.38 9.78
C ARG A 334 4.57 7.67 10.93
N ASN A 335 5.81 8.07 11.25
CA ASN A 335 6.61 7.35 12.25
C ASN A 335 6.18 7.54 13.71
N SER A 336 5.16 8.36 13.95
CA SER A 336 4.56 8.61 15.26
C SER A 336 3.03 8.43 15.19
N SER A 337 2.54 7.35 15.80
CA SER A 337 1.11 7.01 15.86
C SER A 337 0.55 7.10 17.28
N SER A 338 -0.78 6.97 17.45
CA SER A 338 -1.44 6.83 18.75
C SER A 338 -1.00 5.59 19.55
N GLN A 339 -0.41 4.58 18.87
CA GLN A 339 0.19 3.39 19.49
C GLN A 339 1.70 3.54 19.74
N GLY A 340 2.27 4.72 19.51
CA GLY A 340 3.70 5.02 19.68
C GLY A 340 4.51 5.01 18.39
N ILE A 341 5.83 5.10 18.56
CA ILE A 341 6.84 5.23 17.49
C ILE A 341 7.10 3.91 16.75
N TYR A 342 7.74 3.97 15.57
CA TYR A 342 8.02 2.79 14.75
C TYR A 342 9.52 2.46 14.63
N VAL A 343 10.35 3.42 14.24
CA VAL A 343 11.82 3.24 14.16
C VAL A 343 12.44 3.40 15.56
N ALA A 344 13.19 2.41 16.02
CA ALA A 344 13.69 2.32 17.40
C ALA A 344 15.00 3.12 17.68
N HIS A 345 15.24 4.20 16.94
CA HIS A 345 16.47 5.02 17.00
C HIS A 345 16.13 6.46 17.38
N THR A 346 16.84 7.07 18.35
CA THR A 346 16.47 8.43 18.83
C THR A 346 16.70 9.49 17.76
N GLU A 347 17.84 9.38 17.08
CA GLU A 347 18.35 10.24 16.03
C GLU A 347 17.45 10.27 14.78
N TYR A 348 16.63 9.23 14.56
CA TYR A 348 15.60 9.24 13.51
C TYR A 348 14.60 10.39 13.71
N TYR A 349 14.38 10.85 14.95
CA TYR A 349 13.41 11.90 15.29
C TYR A 349 14.06 13.29 15.42
N ASP A 350 15.37 13.44 15.19
CA ASP A 350 16.06 14.74 15.20
C ASP A 350 15.70 15.61 13.97
N GLY A 351 14.96 15.05 13.01
CA GLY A 351 14.26 15.77 11.93
C GLY A 351 14.13 14.96 10.63
N ALA A 352 13.14 15.30 9.80
CA ALA A 352 12.87 14.62 8.53
C ALA A 352 13.94 14.90 7.45
N ASN A 353 14.07 13.97 6.49
CA ASN A 353 14.96 14.04 5.33
C ASN A 353 16.45 14.21 5.68
N GLN A 354 16.86 13.69 6.84
CA GLN A 354 18.24 13.56 7.29
C GLN A 354 18.81 12.20 6.87
N THR A 355 20.02 12.22 6.28
CA THR A 355 20.82 11.01 6.05
C THR A 355 21.69 10.75 7.28
N LEU A 356 21.49 9.61 7.93
CA LEU A 356 22.12 9.24 9.20
C LEU A 356 22.69 7.81 9.14
N GLU A 357 23.77 7.56 9.88
CA GLU A 357 24.35 6.23 10.05
C GLU A 357 23.79 5.62 11.35
N TYR A 358 23.08 4.50 11.23
CA TYR A 358 22.42 3.79 12.33
C TYR A 358 23.17 2.51 12.69
N VAL A 359 23.06 2.08 13.94
CA VAL A 359 23.69 0.85 14.45
C VAL A 359 22.63 -0.01 15.12
N ASP A 360 22.45 -1.23 14.63
CA ASP A 360 21.53 -2.22 15.20
C ASP A 360 21.97 -2.61 16.63
N PRO A 361 21.12 -2.42 17.67
CA PRO A 361 21.43 -2.83 19.04
C PRO A 361 21.34 -4.35 19.29
N GLY A 362 20.74 -5.12 18.38
CA GLY A 362 20.65 -6.59 18.41
C GLY A 362 19.60 -7.20 19.34
N ASP A 363 18.92 -6.40 20.17
CA ASP A 363 17.82 -6.84 21.04
C ASP A 363 16.49 -6.22 20.57
N HIS A 364 15.80 -6.93 19.68
CA HIS A 364 14.57 -6.45 19.04
C HIS A 364 13.30 -6.75 19.84
N GLN A 365 12.45 -5.74 19.97
CA GLN A 365 11.07 -5.86 20.44
C GLN A 365 10.09 -5.92 19.26
N ASN A 366 9.00 -6.67 19.41
CA ASN A 366 7.87 -6.66 18.48
C ASN A 366 7.27 -5.24 18.40
N GLN A 367 6.59 -4.91 17.30
CA GLN A 367 5.96 -3.62 16.98
C GLN A 367 6.91 -2.48 16.52
N PHE A 368 8.21 -2.75 16.33
CA PHE A 368 9.25 -1.77 15.96
C PHE A 368 10.22 -2.28 14.87
N VAL A 369 10.88 -1.34 14.18
CA VAL A 369 11.98 -1.62 13.23
C VAL A 369 13.29 -0.97 13.68
N TYR A 370 14.39 -1.62 13.33
CA TYR A 370 15.77 -1.32 13.73
C TYR A 370 16.64 -1.23 12.49
N LEU A 371 17.59 -0.30 12.47
CA LEU A 371 18.36 0.07 11.27
C LEU A 371 19.85 -0.13 11.52
N ASN A 372 20.53 -0.67 10.51
CA ASN A 372 21.99 -0.72 10.44
C ASN A 372 22.47 -0.10 9.13
N GLY A 373 23.49 0.76 9.20
CA GLY A 373 24.07 1.41 8.04
C GLY A 373 23.50 2.80 7.74
N LEU A 374 23.65 3.29 6.51
CA LEU A 374 23.34 4.67 6.14
C LEU A 374 21.96 4.79 5.49
N TRP A 375 21.03 5.50 6.15
CA TRP A 375 19.64 5.65 5.72
C TRP A 375 19.17 7.10 5.79
N THR A 376 18.25 7.47 4.90
CA THR A 376 17.55 8.75 4.88
C THR A 376 16.11 8.58 5.34
N ASN A 377 15.71 9.30 6.39
CA ASN A 377 14.34 9.30 6.95
C ASN A 377 13.40 10.25 6.18
N GLY A 378 13.13 9.92 4.92
CA GLY A 378 12.23 10.71 4.06
C GLY A 378 10.79 10.77 4.58
N ASP A 379 10.02 11.75 4.10
CA ASP A 379 8.67 12.04 4.61
C ASP A 379 7.73 10.81 4.60
N GLU A 380 7.72 10.04 3.50
CA GLU A 380 6.88 8.83 3.35
C GLU A 380 7.65 7.50 3.42
N LYS A 381 8.98 7.53 3.34
CA LYS A 381 9.83 6.35 3.14
C LYS A 381 11.19 6.44 3.83
N LEU A 382 11.70 5.30 4.25
CA LEU A 382 13.11 5.14 4.60
C LEU A 382 13.89 4.75 3.33
N LYS A 383 14.83 5.59 2.88
CA LYS A 383 15.66 5.31 1.70
C LYS A 383 17.08 4.92 2.09
N HIS A 384 17.57 3.79 1.58
CA HIS A 384 18.96 3.37 1.72
C HIS A 384 19.88 4.38 1.01
N ALA A 385 20.90 4.88 1.70
CA ALA A 385 21.62 6.08 1.25
C ALA A 385 22.99 5.81 0.61
N ARG A 386 23.34 4.54 0.36
CA ARG A 386 24.57 4.13 -0.33
C ARG A 386 24.38 2.84 -1.12
N GLU A 387 25.37 2.50 -1.95
CA GLU A 387 25.53 1.13 -2.44
C GLU A 387 26.39 0.33 -1.44
N THR A 388 26.09 -0.96 -1.24
CA THR A 388 26.94 -1.88 -0.44
C THR A 388 27.33 -3.10 -1.27
N GLN A 389 28.53 -3.65 -1.05
CA GLN A 389 29.00 -4.83 -1.80
C GLN A 389 28.64 -6.16 -1.12
N ASP A 390 28.37 -6.11 0.18
CA ASP A 390 28.25 -7.25 1.10
C ASP A 390 26.90 -7.30 1.83
N TYR A 391 25.95 -6.42 1.49
CA TYR A 391 24.62 -6.34 2.10
C TYR A 391 24.68 -6.06 3.62
N SER A 392 25.67 -5.26 4.03
CA SER A 392 25.94 -4.84 5.41
C SER A 392 24.90 -3.86 5.98
N ASP A 393 24.19 -3.13 5.12
CA ASP A 393 23.12 -2.20 5.47
C ASP A 393 21.76 -2.91 5.40
N TYR A 394 20.95 -2.78 6.45
CA TYR A 394 19.67 -3.48 6.55
C TYR A 394 18.63 -2.81 7.45
N ILE A 395 17.37 -3.18 7.21
CA ILE A 395 16.23 -3.00 8.11
C ILE A 395 15.98 -4.33 8.81
N ALA A 396 15.82 -4.32 10.13
CA ALA A 396 15.55 -5.50 10.94
C ALA A 396 14.32 -5.30 11.85
N LEU A 397 13.65 -6.40 12.20
CA LEU A 397 12.56 -6.39 13.19
C LEU A 397 12.33 -7.77 13.79
N LYS A 398 11.91 -7.80 15.06
CA LYS A 398 11.14 -8.91 15.61
C LYS A 398 9.70 -8.74 15.18
N PHE A 399 9.08 -9.80 14.65
CA PHE A 399 7.67 -9.79 14.27
C PHE A 399 6.92 -11.01 14.81
N PHE A 400 5.59 -10.92 14.83
CA PHE A 400 4.65 -11.98 15.20
C PHE A 400 3.54 -12.03 14.14
N ALA A 401 3.56 -13.06 13.29
CA ALA A 401 2.69 -13.18 12.12
C ALA A 401 2.67 -14.63 11.57
N THR A 402 1.81 -14.91 10.59
CA THR A 402 2.02 -15.98 9.59
C THR A 402 2.64 -15.46 8.30
N SER A 403 2.51 -14.17 7.95
CA SER A 403 3.17 -13.61 6.77
C SER A 403 3.65 -12.18 6.97
N ILE A 404 4.64 -11.77 6.17
CA ILE A 404 5.06 -10.37 6.06
C ILE A 404 5.23 -9.98 4.59
N ASN A 405 4.82 -8.75 4.29
CA ASN A 405 4.99 -8.11 3.00
C ASN A 405 5.68 -6.76 3.18
N ALA A 406 6.43 -6.32 2.18
CA ALA A 406 7.14 -5.05 2.21
C ALA A 406 6.69 -4.15 1.05
N VAL A 407 6.28 -2.92 1.35
CA VAL A 407 5.92 -1.90 0.36
C VAL A 407 7.16 -1.10 0.00
N ILE A 408 7.58 -1.15 -1.26
CA ILE A 408 8.89 -0.68 -1.73
C ILE A 408 8.76 0.01 -3.09
N ASP A 409 9.50 1.10 -3.29
CA ASP A 409 9.67 1.80 -4.57
C ASP A 409 11.16 1.76 -4.98
N PRO A 410 11.52 1.39 -6.22
CA PRO A 410 12.85 1.60 -6.78
C PRO A 410 13.13 3.05 -7.21
N GLU A 411 12.19 3.98 -7.05
CA GLU A 411 12.25 5.40 -7.44
C GLU A 411 12.59 5.64 -8.93
N GLY A 412 12.28 4.66 -9.79
CA GLY A 412 12.65 4.67 -11.22
C GLY A 412 14.12 4.31 -11.50
N GLY A 413 14.86 3.85 -10.48
CA GLY A 413 16.19 3.26 -10.60
C GLY A 413 16.20 1.88 -11.30
N PRO A 414 17.39 1.31 -11.56
CA PRO A 414 17.50 -0.03 -12.14
C PRO A 414 17.08 -1.10 -11.12
N PRO A 415 16.49 -2.23 -11.57
CA PRO A 415 16.10 -3.31 -10.66
C PRO A 415 17.26 -3.90 -9.84
N PHE A 416 17.00 -4.20 -8.57
CA PHE A 416 17.98 -4.71 -7.61
C PHE A 416 17.45 -5.91 -6.79
N GLU A 417 18.32 -6.58 -6.06
CA GLU A 417 17.96 -7.67 -5.13
C GLU A 417 17.89 -7.13 -3.69
N VAL A 418 16.86 -7.52 -2.95
CA VAL A 418 16.80 -7.39 -1.49
C VAL A 418 17.00 -8.77 -0.90
N GLN A 419 18.07 -8.96 -0.13
CA GLN A 419 18.30 -10.21 0.61
C GLN A 419 17.44 -10.25 1.87
N VAL A 420 16.93 -11.44 2.15
CA VAL A 420 16.00 -11.70 3.26
C VAL A 420 16.57 -12.82 4.12
N THR A 421 16.60 -12.62 5.43
CA THR A 421 16.88 -13.69 6.40
C THR A 421 15.84 -13.72 7.50
N ILE A 422 15.40 -14.91 7.89
CA ILE A 422 14.60 -15.16 9.09
C ILE A 422 15.45 -15.86 10.14
N ASP A 423 15.34 -15.48 11.42
CA ASP A 423 16.06 -16.10 12.55
C ASP A 423 17.59 -16.26 12.33
N GLY A 424 18.19 -15.32 11.59
CA GLY A 424 19.63 -15.30 11.26
C GLY A 424 20.07 -16.27 10.15
N ARG A 425 19.12 -16.85 9.38
CA ARG A 425 19.38 -17.77 8.27
C ARG A 425 18.56 -17.40 7.01
N PRO A 426 18.93 -17.92 5.84
CA PRO A 426 18.02 -17.94 4.69
C PRO A 426 16.71 -18.67 5.00
N LEU A 427 15.65 -18.27 4.31
CA LEU A 427 14.35 -18.93 4.31
C LEU A 427 14.39 -20.20 3.44
N THR A 428 13.53 -21.17 3.74
CA THR A 428 13.29 -22.32 2.86
C THR A 428 12.20 -22.00 1.83
N SER A 429 12.04 -22.84 0.81
CA SER A 429 11.00 -22.68 -0.20
C SER A 429 9.57 -22.85 0.35
N GLU A 430 9.43 -23.47 1.51
CA GLU A 430 8.18 -23.61 2.27
C GLU A 430 7.89 -22.41 3.19
N GLU A 431 8.84 -21.48 3.34
CA GLU A 431 8.71 -20.24 4.13
C GLU A 431 8.60 -19.00 3.23
N ALA A 432 8.68 -19.17 1.91
CA ALA A 432 8.76 -18.12 0.92
C ALA A 432 7.38 -17.50 0.62
N GLY A 433 7.28 -16.17 0.71
CA GLY A 433 6.17 -15.44 0.10
C GLY A 433 6.24 -15.46 -1.43
N ALA A 434 5.18 -15.01 -2.12
CA ALA A 434 5.05 -15.16 -3.57
C ALA A 434 6.17 -14.52 -4.40
N ASP A 435 6.85 -13.49 -3.89
CA ASP A 435 7.98 -12.81 -4.54
C ASP A 435 9.36 -13.36 -4.15
N LEU A 436 9.45 -14.24 -3.14
CA LEU A 436 10.73 -14.66 -2.57
C LEU A 436 11.36 -15.83 -3.34
N ILE A 437 12.53 -15.55 -3.92
CA ILE A 437 13.39 -16.51 -4.60
C ILE A 437 14.35 -17.14 -3.58
N VAL A 438 14.33 -18.47 -3.48
CA VAL A 438 15.27 -19.26 -2.67
C VAL A 438 16.20 -20.05 -3.61
N GLU A 439 17.41 -19.53 -3.83
CA GLU A 439 18.41 -20.14 -4.73
C GLU A 439 19.83 -20.01 -4.16
N GLY A 440 20.69 -21.00 -4.42
CA GLY A 440 22.13 -20.92 -4.14
C GLY A 440 22.52 -20.84 -2.66
N GLY A 441 21.58 -21.11 -1.74
CA GLY A 441 21.77 -20.89 -0.29
C GLY A 441 21.51 -19.44 0.14
N ARG A 442 20.81 -18.65 -0.69
CA ARG A 442 20.28 -17.32 -0.38
C ARG A 442 18.75 -17.34 -0.46
N SER A 443 18.12 -16.41 0.24
CA SER A 443 16.73 -16.01 0.02
C SER A 443 16.71 -14.51 -0.27
N PHE A 444 16.06 -14.12 -1.36
CA PHE A 444 16.02 -12.75 -1.84
C PHE A 444 14.78 -12.54 -2.71
N PHE A 445 14.34 -11.29 -2.87
CA PHE A 445 13.39 -10.92 -3.92
C PHE A 445 13.97 -9.81 -4.77
N ARG A 446 13.39 -9.62 -5.95
CA ARG A 446 13.78 -8.56 -6.89
C ARG A 446 12.83 -7.38 -6.73
N VAL A 447 13.38 -6.18 -6.64
CA VAL A 447 12.61 -4.94 -6.73
C VAL A 447 12.82 -4.34 -8.12
N ASP A 448 11.72 -4.02 -8.80
CA ASP A 448 11.66 -3.49 -10.16
C ASP A 448 10.50 -2.50 -10.38
N GLU A 449 9.49 -2.44 -9.50
CA GLU A 449 8.34 -1.53 -9.62
C GLU A 449 7.81 -1.11 -8.24
N PRO A 450 7.08 0.02 -8.11
CA PRO A 450 6.55 0.50 -6.84
C PRO A 450 5.31 -0.29 -6.40
N ARG A 451 5.49 -1.32 -5.57
CA ARG A 451 4.39 -2.16 -5.08
C ARG A 451 4.63 -2.80 -3.71
N LEU A 452 3.64 -3.56 -3.25
CA LEU A 452 3.79 -4.55 -2.19
C LEU A 452 4.49 -5.79 -2.75
N TYR A 453 5.49 -6.28 -2.01
CA TYR A 453 6.20 -7.53 -2.26
C TYR A 453 5.86 -8.54 -1.16
N GLU A 454 5.42 -9.75 -1.53
CA GLU A 454 5.10 -10.83 -0.59
C GLU A 454 6.38 -11.59 -0.19
N VAL A 455 6.88 -11.36 1.04
CA VAL A 455 8.24 -11.76 1.40
C VAL A 455 8.31 -13.09 2.15
N VAL A 456 7.42 -13.33 3.12
CA VAL A 456 7.47 -14.53 3.99
C VAL A 456 6.07 -15.12 4.17
N ALA A 457 5.98 -16.45 4.10
CA ALA A 457 4.78 -17.25 4.33
C ALA A 457 5.10 -18.42 5.28
N LEU A 458 4.78 -18.28 6.57
CA LEU A 458 5.04 -19.27 7.62
C LEU A 458 3.81 -20.15 7.87
N PRO A 459 3.97 -21.46 8.19
CA PRO A 459 2.86 -22.39 8.36
C PRO A 459 2.05 -22.21 9.66
N GLU A 460 2.63 -21.54 10.68
CA GLU A 460 2.00 -21.29 11.97
C GLU A 460 2.30 -19.85 12.44
N PHE A 461 1.36 -19.22 13.16
CA PHE A 461 1.60 -17.93 13.78
C PHE A 461 2.72 -18.05 14.84
N GLY A 462 3.81 -17.30 14.66
CA GLY A 462 5.03 -17.42 15.47
C GLY A 462 5.77 -16.09 15.61
N GLY A 463 6.70 -16.03 16.57
CA GLY A 463 7.55 -14.87 16.81
C GLY A 463 8.95 -15.08 16.24
N HIS A 464 9.37 -14.25 15.30
CA HIS A 464 10.58 -14.44 14.48
C HIS A 464 11.38 -13.14 14.30
N GLU A 465 12.65 -13.27 13.92
CA GLU A 465 13.54 -12.15 13.58
C GLU A 465 13.72 -12.03 12.07
N LEU A 466 13.32 -10.91 11.45
CA LEU A 466 13.57 -10.63 10.03
C LEU A 466 14.73 -9.64 9.85
N LYS A 467 15.52 -9.82 8.79
CA LYS A 467 16.33 -8.74 8.18
C LYS A 467 16.07 -8.63 6.68
N LEU A 468 15.89 -7.40 6.19
CA LEU A 468 15.94 -7.02 4.79
C LEU A 468 17.22 -6.21 4.54
N SER A 469 18.16 -6.78 3.79
CA SER A 469 19.39 -6.10 3.39
C SER A 469 19.35 -5.73 1.91
N SER A 470 19.86 -4.54 1.54
CA SER A 470 19.96 -4.12 0.13
C SER A 470 21.36 -3.67 -0.24
N ASN A 471 21.73 -3.88 -1.51
CA ASN A 471 22.95 -3.35 -2.10
C ASN A 471 22.73 -2.04 -2.88
N SER A 472 21.47 -1.63 -3.10
CA SER A 472 21.11 -0.50 -3.96
C SER A 472 20.73 0.74 -3.16
N SER A 473 21.28 1.90 -3.53
CA SER A 473 20.86 3.20 -2.99
C SER A 473 19.46 3.60 -3.44
N ASP A 474 18.82 2.86 -4.35
CA ASP A 474 17.44 3.11 -4.80
C ASP A 474 16.40 2.30 -4.01
N PHE A 475 16.80 1.60 -2.95
CA PHE A 475 15.88 0.94 -2.03
C PHE A 475 15.15 1.95 -1.13
N ALA A 476 13.92 2.34 -1.51
CA ALA A 476 13.02 3.12 -0.68
C ALA A 476 11.90 2.23 -0.08
N PHE A 477 11.99 1.96 1.21
CA PHE A 477 11.03 1.18 1.99
C PHE A 477 9.95 2.09 2.61
N PHE A 478 8.68 1.75 2.41
CA PHE A 478 7.53 2.54 2.90
C PHE A 478 6.85 1.89 4.10
N ALA A 479 6.52 0.59 4.02
CA ALA A 479 5.83 -0.11 5.10
C ALA A 479 6.07 -1.63 5.13
N PHE A 480 5.93 -2.23 6.32
CA PHE A 480 5.70 -3.66 6.51
C PHE A 480 4.23 -3.92 6.86
N THR A 481 3.60 -4.88 6.19
CA THR A 481 2.25 -5.38 6.49
C THR A 481 2.30 -6.87 6.82
N PHE A 482 1.30 -7.38 7.56
CA PHE A 482 1.35 -8.70 8.18
C PHE A 482 0.04 -9.49 7.98
N GLY A 483 0.14 -10.82 7.92
CA GLY A 483 -0.98 -11.75 8.03
C GLY A 483 -0.90 -12.57 9.33
N ALA A 484 -2.03 -13.08 9.83
CA ALA A 484 -2.05 -13.89 11.06
C ALA A 484 -3.22 -14.88 11.10
N TYR A 485 -3.29 -15.74 10.08
CA TYR A 485 -4.27 -16.83 10.03
C TYR A 485 -3.84 -18.01 10.92
N ALA A 486 -4.78 -18.90 11.24
CA ALA A 486 -4.57 -20.05 12.13
C ALA A 486 -3.76 -21.20 11.47
N GLN A 487 -3.55 -21.09 10.16
CA GLN A 487 -2.60 -21.82 9.33
C GLN A 487 -1.86 -20.75 8.48
N GLY A 488 -0.91 -21.15 7.63
CA GLY A 488 -0.20 -20.21 6.73
C GLY A 488 -1.12 -19.37 5.83
N PRO A 489 -0.58 -18.28 5.24
CA PRO A 489 -1.35 -17.25 4.54
C PRO A 489 -2.26 -17.78 3.41
#